data_AF-A0A9E3BP12-F1
#
_entry.id   AF-A0A9E3BP12-F1
#
_cell.length_a   1.000
_cell.length_b   1.000
_cell.length_c   1.000
_cell.angle_alpha   90.00
_cell.angle_beta   90.00
_cell.angle_gamma   90.00
#
_symmetry.space_group_name_H-M   'P 1'
#
loop_
_entity.id
_entity.type
_entity.pdbx_description
1 polymer ?
#
loop_
_entity_poly.entity_id
_entity_poly.type
_entity_poly.pdbx_seq_one_letter_code
_entity_poly.pdbx_strand_id
1 'polypeptide(L)'
;EVIAKRIAALTGQPFRTAPNKFAALGGLDAMVAGMAGLRGVAVVLLKVANDLRWLASGPRCGLGELALPENEPGSSIMPGKVNPTQCEAMVMVCTKVLGEDATVAFAGAQGQLQLNVMRPVIIDCFLHAARILGDASETFRRYTIEGTELNRGRVAALLDQSLMLVTALAPVIGYDKAAKIAHKAHVEGTTLREAAVATGWIDAARFDEVVRPEAMVGEMPAI
;
A
#
# COMPACT_ATOMS: atom_id res chain seq x y z
N GLU A 1 -12.98 -36.82 21.15
CA GLU A 1 -11.93 -37.03 20.12
C GLU A 1 -12.47 -37.61 18.81
N VAL A 2 -13.28 -38.67 18.84
CA VAL A 2 -13.87 -39.31 17.64
C VAL A 2 -14.53 -38.30 16.69
N ILE A 3 -15.37 -37.40 17.23
CA ILE A 3 -16.05 -36.38 16.41
C ILE A 3 -15.08 -35.43 15.70
N ALA A 4 -13.97 -35.03 16.35
CA ALA A 4 -12.97 -34.15 15.74
C ALA A 4 -12.24 -34.85 14.58
N LYS A 5 -11.90 -36.13 14.73
CA LYS A 5 -11.33 -36.95 13.64
C LYS A 5 -12.32 -37.09 12.47
N ARG A 6 -13.61 -37.27 12.76
CA ARG A 6 -14.65 -37.34 11.72
C ARG A 6 -14.78 -36.01 10.97
N ILE A 7 -14.77 -34.88 11.66
CA ILE A 7 -14.80 -33.55 11.02
C ILE A 7 -13.55 -33.33 10.15
N ALA A 8 -12.35 -33.70 10.65
CA ALA A 8 -11.12 -33.60 9.88
C ALA A 8 -11.19 -34.42 8.58
N ALA A 9 -11.68 -35.66 8.65
CA ALA A 9 -11.86 -36.52 7.48
C ALA A 9 -12.89 -35.97 6.47
N LEU A 10 -13.99 -35.38 6.95
CA LEU A 10 -15.03 -34.82 6.08
C LEU A 10 -14.61 -33.51 5.40
N THR A 11 -13.77 -32.71 6.04
CA THR A 11 -13.37 -31.38 5.55
C THR A 11 -12.01 -31.36 4.85
N GLY A 12 -11.19 -32.41 5.04
CA GLY A 12 -9.79 -32.44 4.61
C GLY A 12 -8.88 -31.50 5.41
N GLN A 13 -9.39 -30.87 6.47
CA GLN A 13 -8.65 -29.91 7.31
C GLN A 13 -8.20 -30.56 8.62
N PRO A 14 -7.07 -30.13 9.22
CA PRO A 14 -6.45 -30.78 10.39
C PRO A 14 -7.17 -30.44 11.72
N PHE A 15 -8.49 -30.66 11.78
CA PHE A 15 -9.28 -30.43 13.00
C PHE A 15 -8.84 -31.38 14.13
N ARG A 16 -8.69 -30.81 15.32
CA ARG A 16 -8.37 -31.52 16.56
C ARG A 16 -9.26 -31.04 17.70
N THR A 17 -9.48 -31.89 18.71
CA THR A 17 -10.22 -31.47 19.90
C THR A 17 -9.38 -30.47 20.70
N ALA A 18 -10.02 -29.44 21.27
CA ALA A 18 -9.31 -28.48 22.13
C ALA A 18 -8.72 -29.20 23.36
N PRO A 19 -7.44 -29.00 23.72
CA PRO A 19 -6.84 -29.68 24.86
C PRO A 19 -7.49 -29.27 26.20
N ASN A 20 -7.92 -28.01 26.30
CA ASN A 20 -8.68 -27.49 27.44
C ASN A 20 -10.08 -27.04 26.99
N LYS A 21 -11.12 -27.72 27.49
CA LYS A 21 -12.52 -27.41 27.14
C LYS A 21 -13.07 -26.19 27.87
N PHE A 22 -12.61 -25.92 29.07
CA PHE A 22 -13.00 -24.73 29.83
C PHE A 22 -12.53 -23.46 29.11
N ALA A 23 -11.28 -23.44 28.63
CA ALA A 23 -10.76 -22.33 27.85
C ALA A 23 -11.53 -22.14 26.52
N ALA A 24 -11.84 -23.22 25.80
CA ALA A 24 -12.58 -23.15 24.53
C ALA A 24 -14.05 -22.72 24.68
N LEU A 25 -14.63 -22.88 25.87
CA LEU A 25 -16.01 -22.47 26.18
C LEU A 25 -16.05 -21.06 26.81
N GLY A 26 -15.21 -20.81 27.80
CA GLY A 26 -15.15 -19.55 28.54
C GLY A 26 -14.49 -18.41 27.79
N GLY A 27 -13.53 -18.70 26.90
CA GLY A 27 -12.84 -17.73 26.05
C GLY A 27 -13.15 -17.90 24.56
N LEU A 28 -12.75 -16.91 23.77
CA LEU A 28 -12.87 -16.89 22.30
C LEU A 28 -11.57 -16.38 21.63
N ASP A 29 -10.44 -16.57 22.30
CA ASP A 29 -9.14 -15.98 21.96
C ASP A 29 -8.66 -16.35 20.55
N ALA A 30 -8.92 -17.58 20.11
CA ALA A 30 -8.57 -18.03 18.77
C ALA A 30 -9.32 -17.22 17.68
N MET A 31 -10.57 -16.83 17.92
CA MET A 31 -11.34 -15.99 17.00
C MET A 31 -10.85 -14.54 17.02
N VAL A 32 -10.52 -14.01 18.21
CA VAL A 32 -9.92 -12.68 18.34
C VAL A 32 -8.58 -12.61 17.61
N ALA A 33 -7.72 -13.62 17.78
CA ALA A 33 -6.46 -13.72 17.06
C ALA A 33 -6.66 -13.87 15.55
N GLY A 34 -7.64 -14.66 15.12
CA GLY A 34 -8.01 -14.77 13.70
C GLY A 34 -8.43 -13.42 13.11
N MET A 35 -9.28 -12.67 13.80
CA MET A 35 -9.72 -11.35 13.35
C MET A 35 -8.57 -10.33 13.31
N ALA A 36 -7.67 -10.38 14.31
CA ALA A 36 -6.45 -9.57 14.31
C ALA A 36 -5.55 -9.86 13.09
N GLY A 37 -5.55 -11.09 12.58
CA GLY A 37 -4.91 -11.45 11.32
C GLY A 37 -5.54 -10.76 10.11
N LEU A 38 -6.88 -10.77 10.02
CA LEU A 38 -7.61 -10.04 8.96
C LEU A 38 -7.40 -8.53 9.05
N ARG A 39 -7.37 -7.96 10.27
CA ARG A 39 -6.99 -6.56 10.50
C ARG A 39 -5.63 -6.26 9.90
N GLY A 40 -4.63 -7.11 10.15
CA GLY A 40 -3.28 -6.96 9.60
C GLY A 40 -3.28 -6.84 8.07
N VAL A 41 -4.04 -7.69 7.39
CA VAL A 41 -4.20 -7.64 5.93
C VAL A 41 -4.91 -6.35 5.49
N ALA A 42 -6.00 -5.97 6.17
CA ALA A 42 -6.76 -4.75 5.84
C ALA A 42 -5.91 -3.47 5.98
N VAL A 43 -5.05 -3.37 6.99
CA VAL A 43 -4.14 -2.23 7.17
C VAL A 43 -3.18 -2.08 5.97
N VAL A 44 -2.60 -3.19 5.50
CA VAL A 44 -1.68 -3.18 4.36
C VAL A 44 -2.43 -2.81 3.08
N LEU A 45 -3.57 -3.45 2.80
CA LEU A 45 -4.36 -3.18 1.60
C LEU A 45 -4.90 -1.74 1.56
N LEU A 46 -5.25 -1.17 2.72
CA LEU A 46 -5.67 0.23 2.81
C LEU A 46 -4.56 1.17 2.34
N LYS A 47 -3.31 0.93 2.77
CA LYS A 47 -2.15 1.72 2.31
C LYS A 47 -1.94 1.55 0.80
N VAL A 48 -1.90 0.32 0.32
CA VAL A 48 -1.68 0.02 -1.11
C VAL A 48 -2.73 0.68 -2.00
N ALA A 49 -4.01 0.59 -1.64
CA ALA A 49 -5.09 1.22 -2.39
C ALA A 49 -5.00 2.76 -2.37
N ASN A 50 -4.58 3.35 -1.23
CA ASN A 50 -4.35 4.78 -1.13
C ASN A 50 -3.20 5.27 -2.00
N ASP A 51 -2.07 4.57 -2.01
CA ASP A 51 -0.93 4.92 -2.85
C ASP A 51 -1.30 4.87 -4.33
N LEU A 52 -1.94 3.77 -4.78
CA LEU A 52 -2.35 3.59 -6.17
C LEU A 52 -3.27 4.71 -6.66
N ARG A 53 -4.29 5.10 -5.87
CA ARG A 53 -5.20 6.18 -6.27
C ARG A 53 -4.52 7.55 -6.30
N TRP A 54 -3.53 7.80 -5.45
CA TRP A 54 -2.76 9.05 -5.47
C TRP A 54 -1.79 9.08 -6.65
N LEU A 55 -1.04 8.01 -6.87
CA LEU A 55 -0.11 7.89 -8.00
C LEU A 55 -0.83 8.00 -9.35
N ALA A 56 -2.09 7.57 -9.42
CA ALA A 56 -2.94 7.71 -10.60
C ALA A 56 -3.74 9.01 -10.69
N SER A 57 -3.67 9.89 -9.69
CA SER A 57 -4.41 11.16 -9.69
C SER A 57 -4.01 12.04 -10.87
N GLY A 58 -4.97 12.58 -11.61
CA GLY A 58 -4.70 13.27 -12.87
C GLY A 58 -5.96 13.61 -13.67
N PRO A 59 -5.84 13.88 -14.99
CA PRO A 59 -4.65 13.64 -15.81
C PRO A 59 -3.61 14.79 -15.79
N ARG A 60 -3.97 15.99 -15.31
CA ARG A 60 -3.08 17.17 -15.38
C ARG A 60 -2.75 17.82 -14.04
N CYS A 61 -3.63 17.67 -13.04
CA CYS A 61 -3.54 18.38 -11.76
C CYS A 61 -3.25 17.43 -10.58
N GLY A 62 -2.58 16.30 -10.84
CA GLY A 62 -2.19 15.31 -9.82
C GLY A 62 -0.78 14.77 -10.07
N LEU A 63 -0.47 13.61 -9.47
CA LEU A 63 0.83 12.95 -9.66
C LEU A 63 0.95 12.37 -11.08
N GLY A 64 -0.02 11.54 -11.48
CA GLY A 64 -0.14 10.98 -12.83
C GLY A 64 0.98 10.01 -13.22
N GLU A 65 1.63 9.40 -12.24
CA GLU A 65 2.72 8.44 -12.44
C GLU A 65 2.20 7.07 -12.91
N LEU A 66 0.99 6.70 -12.49
CA LEU A 66 0.32 5.48 -12.90
C LEU A 66 -0.90 5.76 -13.78
N ALA A 67 -1.17 4.87 -14.73
CA ALA A 67 -2.40 4.83 -15.50
C ALA A 67 -3.18 3.58 -15.11
N LEU A 68 -4.36 3.78 -14.49
CA LEU A 68 -5.24 2.69 -14.10
C LEU A 68 -6.14 2.27 -15.28
N PRO A 69 -6.58 1.01 -15.34
CA PRO A 69 -7.54 0.56 -16.35
C PRO A 69 -8.89 1.26 -16.18
N GLU A 70 -9.50 1.63 -17.30
CA GLU A 70 -10.86 2.22 -17.35
C GLU A 70 -11.89 1.09 -17.43
N ASN A 71 -12.52 0.75 -16.30
CA ASN A 71 -13.52 -0.33 -16.23
C ASN A 71 -14.95 0.17 -16.44
N GLU A 72 -15.26 1.36 -15.92
CA GLU A 72 -16.57 1.99 -16.06
C GLU A 72 -16.59 2.95 -17.26
N PRO A 73 -17.75 3.13 -17.93
CA PRO A 73 -17.83 4.03 -19.08
C PRO A 73 -17.48 5.47 -18.69
N GLY A 74 -16.40 6.00 -19.27
CA GLY A 74 -16.07 7.42 -19.21
C GLY A 74 -17.02 8.28 -20.05
N SER A 75 -16.99 9.59 -19.81
CA SER A 75 -17.67 10.55 -20.68
C SER A 75 -16.74 10.95 -21.82
N SER A 76 -17.24 10.93 -23.05
CA SER A 76 -16.47 11.35 -24.24
C SER A 76 -15.96 12.80 -24.17
N ILE A 77 -16.58 13.65 -23.36
CA ILE A 77 -16.13 15.04 -23.12
C ILE A 77 -15.00 15.15 -22.09
N MET A 78 -14.69 14.07 -21.36
CA MET A 78 -13.67 14.03 -20.29
C MET A 78 -12.57 12.99 -20.60
N PRO A 79 -11.79 13.17 -21.69
CA PRO A 79 -10.76 12.21 -22.08
C PRO A 79 -9.67 12.08 -21.02
N GLY A 80 -9.25 10.84 -20.75
CA GLY A 80 -8.18 10.53 -19.80
C GLY A 80 -8.57 10.63 -18.33
N LYS A 81 -9.84 10.91 -18.00
CA LYS A 81 -10.35 10.86 -16.64
C LYS A 81 -10.74 9.42 -16.29
N VAL A 82 -10.00 8.81 -15.36
CA VAL A 82 -10.33 7.49 -14.79
C VAL A 82 -10.50 7.66 -13.28
N ASN A 83 -11.67 7.27 -12.75
CA ASN A 83 -11.87 7.23 -11.30
C ASN A 83 -11.31 5.90 -10.76
N PRO A 84 -10.59 5.90 -9.63
CA PRO A 84 -9.99 4.70 -9.05
C PRO A 84 -11.02 3.88 -8.24
N THR A 85 -12.12 3.46 -8.86
CA THR A 85 -13.30 2.87 -8.20
C THR A 85 -12.98 1.63 -7.37
N GLN A 86 -12.08 0.78 -7.84
CA GLN A 86 -11.65 -0.41 -7.09
C GLN A 86 -10.79 -0.04 -5.87
N CYS A 87 -9.96 1.01 -5.95
CA CYS A 87 -9.24 1.54 -4.79
C CYS A 87 -10.23 2.08 -3.75
N GLU A 88 -11.28 2.78 -4.19
CA GLU A 88 -12.34 3.31 -3.33
C GLU A 88 -13.10 2.18 -2.62
N ALA A 89 -13.47 1.13 -3.36
CA ALA A 89 -14.09 -0.07 -2.80
C ALA A 89 -13.20 -0.75 -1.75
N MET A 90 -11.90 -0.92 -2.05
CA MET A 90 -10.93 -1.49 -1.11
C MET A 90 -10.81 -0.66 0.17
N VAL A 91 -10.75 0.67 0.07
CA VAL A 91 -10.72 1.57 1.24
C VAL A 91 -11.97 1.38 2.11
N MET A 92 -13.16 1.30 1.50
CA MET A 92 -14.41 1.06 2.24
C MET A 92 -14.42 -0.30 2.93
N VAL A 93 -13.98 -1.35 2.23
CA VAL A 93 -13.88 -2.71 2.77
C VAL A 93 -12.91 -2.77 3.95
N CYS A 94 -11.70 -2.23 3.80
CA CYS A 94 -10.73 -2.19 4.90
C CYS A 94 -11.28 -1.43 6.11
N THR A 95 -11.95 -0.30 5.89
CA THR A 95 -12.58 0.48 6.97
C THR A 95 -13.63 -0.37 7.72
N LYS A 96 -14.45 -1.14 6.99
CA LYS A 96 -15.44 -2.05 7.59
C LYS A 96 -14.78 -3.16 8.41
N VAL A 97 -13.72 -3.79 7.89
CA VAL A 97 -12.95 -4.83 8.61
C VAL A 97 -12.35 -4.28 9.90
N LEU A 98 -11.80 -3.06 9.91
CA LEU A 98 -11.26 -2.43 11.13
C LEU A 98 -12.34 -2.19 12.20
N GLY A 99 -13.54 -1.78 11.80
CA GLY A 99 -14.67 -1.64 12.73
C GLY A 99 -15.17 -2.98 13.28
N GLU A 100 -15.13 -4.04 12.47
CA GLU A 100 -15.47 -5.39 12.91
C GLU A 100 -14.41 -5.97 13.83
N ASP A 101 -13.12 -5.66 13.64
CA ASP A 101 -12.04 -6.08 14.55
C ASP A 101 -12.25 -5.48 15.94
N ALA A 102 -12.58 -4.19 16.03
CA ALA A 102 -12.93 -3.56 17.31
C ALA A 102 -14.10 -4.25 18.00
N THR A 103 -15.13 -4.63 17.23
CA THR A 103 -16.29 -5.37 17.74
C THR A 103 -15.89 -6.74 18.29
N VAL A 104 -15.10 -7.51 17.53
CA VAL A 104 -14.63 -8.86 17.92
C VAL A 104 -13.71 -8.79 19.13
N ALA A 105 -12.78 -7.84 19.17
CA ALA A 105 -11.86 -7.65 20.28
C ALA A 105 -12.62 -7.34 21.57
N PHE A 106 -13.59 -6.44 21.52
CA PHE A 106 -14.44 -6.13 22.67
C PHE A 106 -15.27 -7.33 23.10
N ALA A 107 -15.97 -7.99 22.17
CA ALA A 107 -16.79 -9.18 22.44
C ALA A 107 -15.99 -10.35 23.02
N GLY A 108 -14.74 -10.54 22.59
CA GLY A 108 -13.84 -11.56 23.12
C GLY A 108 -13.54 -11.37 24.61
N ALA A 109 -13.46 -10.13 25.07
CA ALA A 109 -13.21 -9.78 26.46
C ALA A 109 -14.44 -9.91 27.39
N GLN A 110 -15.65 -10.10 26.85
CA GLN A 110 -16.89 -10.18 27.63
C GLN A 110 -17.23 -11.60 28.14
N GLY A 111 -16.26 -12.51 28.19
CA GLY A 111 -16.47 -13.85 28.75
C GLY A 111 -16.83 -13.80 30.24
N GLN A 112 -17.82 -14.59 30.66
CA GLN A 112 -18.23 -14.66 32.07
C GLN A 112 -18.15 -16.11 32.56
N LEU A 113 -17.22 -16.35 33.48
CA LEU A 113 -17.01 -17.66 34.09
C LEU A 113 -16.81 -18.77 33.04
N GLN A 114 -17.74 -19.70 32.90
CA GLN A 114 -17.59 -20.90 32.07
C GLN A 114 -17.96 -20.70 30.59
N LEU A 115 -18.53 -19.55 30.21
CA LEU A 115 -19.01 -19.34 28.85
C LEU A 115 -18.87 -17.89 28.38
N ASN A 116 -18.25 -17.67 27.22
CA ASN A 116 -18.45 -16.45 26.46
C ASN A 116 -19.67 -16.63 25.53
N VAL A 117 -20.71 -15.82 25.74
CA VAL A 117 -21.98 -15.86 24.99
C VAL A 117 -21.99 -14.96 23.75
N MET A 118 -20.95 -14.15 23.54
CA MET A 118 -20.81 -13.24 22.38
C MET A 118 -20.44 -13.98 21.07
N ARG A 119 -20.58 -15.30 21.04
CA ARG A 119 -20.26 -16.16 19.88
C ARG A 119 -20.95 -15.72 18.59
N PRO A 120 -22.26 -15.37 18.58
CA PRO A 120 -22.94 -14.99 17.35
C PRO A 120 -22.33 -13.75 16.70
N VAL A 121 -22.10 -12.68 17.46
CA VAL A 121 -21.51 -11.45 16.91
C VAL A 121 -20.08 -11.66 16.45
N ILE A 122 -19.28 -12.46 17.18
CA ILE A 122 -17.89 -12.74 16.78
C ILE A 122 -17.82 -13.48 15.45
N ILE A 123 -18.62 -14.55 15.29
CA ILE A 123 -18.55 -15.33 14.05
C ILE A 123 -19.14 -14.58 12.86
N ASP A 124 -20.19 -13.78 13.07
CA ASP A 124 -20.77 -12.92 12.03
C ASP A 124 -19.75 -11.90 11.52
N CYS A 125 -19.14 -11.12 12.42
CA CYS A 125 -18.08 -10.18 12.07
C CYS A 125 -16.90 -10.85 11.36
N PHE A 126 -16.42 -12.00 11.88
CA PHE A 126 -15.28 -12.68 11.28
C PHE A 126 -15.58 -13.18 9.85
N LEU A 127 -16.73 -13.83 9.65
CA LEU A 127 -17.10 -14.37 8.35
C LEU A 127 -17.40 -13.26 7.33
N HIS A 128 -18.07 -12.19 7.76
CA HIS A 128 -18.32 -11.03 6.92
C HIS A 128 -17.00 -10.38 6.50
N ALA A 129 -16.11 -10.06 7.45
CA ALA A 129 -14.79 -9.48 7.18
C ALA A 129 -13.96 -10.34 6.22
N ALA A 130 -13.86 -11.65 6.49
CA ALA A 130 -13.11 -12.57 5.63
C ALA A 130 -13.66 -12.60 4.21
N ARG A 131 -15.00 -12.58 4.07
CA ARG A 131 -15.66 -12.64 2.76
C ARG A 131 -15.43 -11.36 1.96
N ILE A 132 -15.73 -10.20 2.52
CA ILE A 132 -15.61 -8.92 1.78
C ILE A 132 -14.16 -8.61 1.43
N LEU A 133 -13.22 -8.97 2.30
CA LEU A 133 -11.79 -8.75 2.06
C LEU A 133 -11.25 -9.67 0.97
N GLY A 134 -11.70 -10.93 0.96
CA GLY A 134 -11.37 -11.88 -0.11
C GLY A 134 -11.92 -11.44 -1.46
N ASP A 135 -13.21 -11.11 -1.53
CA ASP A 135 -13.86 -10.66 -2.76
C ASP A 135 -13.22 -9.38 -3.29
N ALA A 136 -12.97 -8.39 -2.42
CA ALA A 136 -12.33 -7.13 -2.81
C ALA A 136 -10.88 -7.32 -3.26
N SER A 137 -10.13 -8.24 -2.65
CA SER A 137 -8.74 -8.52 -3.07
C SER A 137 -8.70 -9.10 -4.48
N GLU A 138 -9.63 -9.99 -4.80
CA GLU A 138 -9.73 -10.61 -6.13
C GLU A 138 -10.15 -9.60 -7.19
N THR A 139 -11.15 -8.76 -6.93
CA THR A 139 -11.57 -7.72 -7.87
C THR A 139 -10.51 -6.64 -8.03
N PHE A 140 -9.84 -6.24 -6.94
CA PHE A 140 -8.76 -5.26 -6.98
C PHE A 140 -7.56 -5.75 -7.80
N ARG A 141 -7.19 -7.02 -7.66
CA ARG A 141 -6.16 -7.67 -8.50
C ARG A 141 -6.56 -7.58 -9.98
N ARG A 142 -7.74 -8.10 -10.32
CA ARG A 142 -8.20 -8.27 -11.70
C ARG A 142 -8.49 -6.95 -12.42
N TYR A 143 -9.16 -6.01 -11.76
CA TYR A 143 -9.68 -4.79 -12.37
C TYR A 143 -8.82 -3.55 -12.05
N THR A 144 -7.67 -3.72 -11.42
CA THR A 144 -6.73 -2.60 -11.19
C THR A 144 -5.29 -3.05 -11.37
N ILE A 145 -4.81 -3.97 -10.55
CA ILE A 145 -3.38 -4.32 -10.53
C ILE A 145 -2.90 -4.87 -11.88
N GLU A 146 -3.63 -5.82 -12.47
CA GLU A 146 -3.21 -6.47 -13.73
C GLU A 146 -3.21 -5.54 -14.95
N GLY A 147 -3.98 -4.44 -14.91
CA GLY A 147 -4.08 -3.47 -16.00
C GLY A 147 -3.37 -2.14 -15.72
N THR A 148 -2.68 -2.00 -14.58
CA THR A 148 -2.02 -0.74 -14.24
C THR A 148 -0.71 -0.59 -15.01
N GLU A 149 -0.54 0.55 -15.68
CA GLU A 149 0.66 0.88 -16.44
C GLU A 149 1.42 2.07 -15.83
N LEU A 150 2.71 2.14 -16.10
CA LEU A 150 3.56 3.26 -15.70
C LEU A 150 3.53 4.36 -16.77
N ASN A 151 3.20 5.58 -16.38
CA ASN A 151 3.34 6.75 -17.23
C ASN A 151 4.81 7.20 -17.27
N ARG A 152 5.61 6.51 -18.08
CA ARG A 152 7.07 6.74 -18.19
C ARG A 152 7.42 8.18 -18.52
N GLY A 153 6.63 8.84 -19.38
CA GLY A 153 6.85 10.24 -19.76
C GLY A 153 6.67 11.19 -18.57
N ARG A 154 5.61 11.01 -17.78
CA ARG A 154 5.38 11.80 -16.57
C ARG A 154 6.45 11.55 -15.51
N VAL A 155 6.80 10.29 -15.26
CA VAL A 155 7.85 9.92 -14.29
C VAL A 155 9.19 10.53 -14.67
N ALA A 156 9.59 10.45 -15.94
CA ALA A 156 10.83 11.06 -16.41
C ALA A 156 10.84 12.58 -16.24
N ALA A 157 9.73 13.25 -16.56
CA ALA A 157 9.60 14.70 -16.39
C ALA A 157 9.68 15.13 -14.92
N LEU A 158 9.05 14.39 -14.00
CA LEU A 158 9.12 14.67 -12.56
C LEU A 158 10.53 14.44 -12.01
N LEU A 159 11.22 13.40 -12.49
CA LEU A 159 12.58 13.08 -12.08
C LEU A 159 13.57 14.17 -12.52
N ASP A 160 13.45 14.66 -13.75
CA ASP A 160 14.28 15.74 -14.30
C ASP A 160 14.10 17.07 -13.54
N GLN A 161 12.88 17.33 -13.07
CA GLN A 161 12.55 18.51 -12.26
C GLN A 161 12.90 18.36 -10.77
N SER A 162 13.28 17.16 -10.33
CA SER A 162 13.52 16.88 -8.91
C SER A 162 14.83 17.48 -8.41
N LEU A 163 14.79 18.05 -7.21
CA LEU A 163 15.98 18.54 -6.51
C LEU A 163 16.67 17.45 -5.67
N MET A 164 16.08 16.26 -5.56
CA MET A 164 16.56 15.21 -4.66
C MET A 164 17.83 14.50 -5.17
N LEU A 165 18.09 14.55 -6.48
CA LEU A 165 19.28 13.91 -7.08
C LEU A 165 20.58 14.63 -6.77
N VAL A 166 20.52 15.81 -6.16
CA VAL A 166 21.67 16.65 -5.83
C VAL A 166 22.69 15.96 -4.91
N THR A 167 22.25 14.96 -4.13
CA THR A 167 23.12 14.21 -3.21
C THR A 167 24.22 13.44 -3.94
N ALA A 168 24.01 13.06 -5.20
CA ALA A 168 25.03 12.44 -6.05
C ALA A 168 26.25 13.36 -6.28
N LEU A 169 26.07 14.69 -6.16
CA LEU A 169 27.16 15.65 -6.33
C LEU A 169 28.05 15.75 -5.09
N ALA A 170 27.55 15.42 -3.90
CA ALA A 170 28.28 15.65 -2.65
C ALA A 170 29.66 14.96 -2.59
N PRO A 171 29.84 13.71 -3.07
CA PRO A 171 31.17 13.07 -3.15
C PRO A 171 32.15 13.75 -4.12
N VAL A 172 31.65 14.49 -5.12
CA VAL A 172 32.47 15.08 -6.19
C VAL A 172 32.86 16.53 -5.90
N ILE A 173 31.91 17.33 -5.40
CA ILE A 173 32.11 18.77 -5.20
C ILE A 173 31.96 19.21 -3.74
N GLY A 174 31.64 18.29 -2.83
CA GLY A 174 31.39 18.56 -1.42
C GLY A 174 29.95 18.97 -1.13
N TYR A 175 29.51 18.69 0.10
CA TYR A 175 28.14 18.94 0.57
C TYR A 175 27.70 20.40 0.41
N ASP A 176 28.54 21.36 0.83
CA ASP A 176 28.19 22.79 0.81
C ASP A 176 27.91 23.30 -0.60
N LYS A 177 28.67 22.83 -1.60
CA LYS A 177 28.45 23.20 -3.01
C LYS A 177 27.18 22.54 -3.55
N ALA A 178 26.95 21.26 -3.25
CA ALA A 178 25.73 20.56 -3.64
C ALA A 178 24.47 21.24 -3.06
N ALA A 179 24.48 21.61 -1.77
CA ALA A 179 23.38 22.32 -1.12
C ALA A 179 23.10 23.69 -1.76
N LYS A 180 24.15 24.45 -2.10
CA LYS A 180 24.02 25.73 -2.81
C LYS A 180 23.40 25.57 -4.21
N ILE A 181 23.74 24.50 -4.94
CA ILE A 181 23.13 24.20 -6.23
C ILE A 181 21.62 23.92 -6.08
N ALA A 182 21.21 23.08 -5.12
CA ALA A 182 19.79 22.81 -4.88
C ALA A 182 19.02 24.07 -4.50
N HIS A 183 19.58 24.93 -3.63
CA HIS A 183 18.95 26.19 -3.25
C HIS A 183 18.84 27.15 -4.44
N LYS A 184 19.88 27.23 -5.28
CA LYS A 184 19.86 28.04 -6.51
C LYS A 184 18.76 27.55 -7.46
N ALA A 185 18.70 26.25 -7.73
CA ALA A 185 17.68 25.64 -8.58
C ALA A 185 16.26 25.93 -8.08
N HIS A 186 16.04 25.81 -6.77
CA HIS A 186 14.73 26.11 -6.16
C HIS A 186 14.33 27.59 -6.31
N VAL A 187 15.23 28.52 -6.00
CA VAL A 187 14.96 29.97 -6.06
C VAL A 187 14.74 30.44 -7.50
N GLU A 188 15.50 29.90 -8.45
CA GLU A 188 15.46 30.30 -9.85
C GLU A 188 14.40 29.51 -10.66
N GLY A 189 13.83 28.45 -10.10
CA GLY A 189 12.87 27.58 -10.80
C GLY A 189 13.50 26.79 -11.95
N THR A 190 14.79 26.52 -11.89
CA THR A 190 15.56 25.79 -12.91
C THR A 190 15.77 24.33 -12.50
N THR A 191 16.19 23.49 -13.45
CA THR A 191 16.61 22.12 -13.14
C THR A 191 17.91 22.12 -12.32
N LEU A 192 18.18 21.03 -11.60
CA LEU A 192 19.47 20.86 -10.91
C LEU A 192 20.66 20.98 -11.86
N ARG A 193 20.53 20.43 -13.08
CA ARG A 193 21.59 20.44 -14.09
C ARG A 193 21.93 21.86 -14.53
N GLU A 194 20.91 22.66 -14.85
CA GLU A 194 21.09 24.07 -15.24
C GLU A 194 21.73 24.88 -14.11
N ALA A 195 21.21 24.75 -12.88
CA ALA A 195 21.76 25.43 -11.71
C ALA A 195 23.21 25.03 -11.43
N ALA A 196 23.54 23.74 -11.54
CA ALA A 196 24.88 23.21 -11.32
C ALA A 196 25.88 23.79 -12.33
N VAL A 197 25.57 23.72 -13.62
CA VAL A 197 26.42 24.25 -14.69
C VAL A 197 26.62 25.75 -14.56
N ALA A 198 25.58 26.50 -14.19
CA ALA A 198 25.65 27.95 -13.99
C ALA A 198 26.59 28.37 -12.83
N THR A 199 26.87 27.50 -11.87
CA THR A 199 27.86 27.81 -10.80
C THR A 199 29.31 27.74 -11.27
N GLY A 200 29.58 27.04 -12.37
CA GLY A 200 30.94 26.73 -12.83
C GLY A 200 31.70 25.72 -11.97
N TRP A 201 31.07 25.09 -10.97
CA TRP A 201 31.72 24.07 -10.13
C TRP A 201 31.77 22.68 -10.77
N ILE A 202 30.91 22.44 -11.74
CA ILE A 202 30.83 21.20 -12.52
C ILE A 202 30.30 21.55 -13.91
N ASP A 203 30.83 20.90 -14.95
CA ASP A 203 30.30 21.05 -16.31
C ASP A 203 29.17 20.07 -16.59
N ALA A 204 28.52 20.26 -17.74
CA ALA A 204 27.37 19.46 -18.17
C ALA A 204 27.71 17.96 -18.32
N ALA A 205 28.86 17.64 -18.92
CA ALA A 205 29.25 16.26 -19.18
C ALA A 205 29.53 15.50 -17.87
N ARG A 206 30.24 16.16 -16.94
CA ARG A 206 30.53 15.59 -15.62
C ARG A 206 29.29 15.48 -14.75
N PHE A 207 28.33 16.42 -14.86
CA PHE A 207 27.04 16.29 -14.19
C PHE A 207 26.30 15.03 -14.67
N ASP A 208 26.20 14.83 -15.99
CA ASP A 208 25.50 13.69 -16.59
C ASP A 208 26.17 12.34 -16.28
N GLU A 209 27.49 12.33 -16.07
CA GLU A 209 28.23 11.14 -15.62
C GLU A 209 27.95 10.80 -14.15
N VAL A 210 27.81 11.82 -13.30
CA VAL A 210 27.69 11.67 -11.84
C VAL A 210 26.24 11.45 -11.40
N VAL A 211 25.31 12.21 -11.96
CA VAL A 211 23.89 12.21 -11.55
C VAL A 211 23.12 11.22 -12.41
N ARG A 212 23.25 9.93 -12.06
CA ARG A 212 22.61 8.81 -12.76
C ARG A 212 21.57 8.14 -11.87
N PRO A 213 20.25 8.43 -12.04
CA PRO A 213 19.21 7.90 -11.17
C PRO A 213 19.22 6.37 -11.04
N GLU A 214 19.56 5.65 -12.11
CA GLU A 214 19.67 4.19 -12.13
C GLU A 214 20.81 3.64 -11.26
N ALA A 215 21.81 4.47 -10.94
CA ALA A 215 22.91 4.13 -10.03
C ALA A 215 22.65 4.62 -8.58
N MET A 216 21.53 5.33 -8.36
CA MET A 216 21.13 5.87 -7.05
C MET A 216 20.03 5.03 -6.37
N VAL A 217 19.74 3.85 -6.92
CA VAL A 217 18.76 2.89 -6.38
C VAL A 217 19.48 1.59 -6.00
N GLY A 218 19.33 1.12 -4.76
CA GLY A 218 19.98 -0.10 -4.26
C GLY A 218 21.31 0.16 -3.55
N GLU A 219 22.19 -0.84 -3.51
CA GLU A 219 23.52 -0.70 -2.89
C GLU A 219 24.41 0.21 -3.73
N MET A 220 24.78 1.37 -3.17
CA MET A 220 25.76 2.25 -3.79
C MET A 220 27.11 1.52 -3.90
N PRO A 221 27.78 1.51 -5.06
CA PRO A 221 29.18 1.10 -5.12
C PRO A 221 29.97 1.97 -4.14
N ALA A 222 30.82 1.33 -3.33
CA ALA A 222 31.78 2.06 -2.52
C ALA A 222 32.68 2.86 -3.48
N ILE A 223 32.68 4.19 -3.32
CA ILE A 223 33.57 5.12 -4.02
C ILE A 223 34.96 4.99 -3.42
#